data_AF-A0A174LL93-F1
#
_entry.id   AF-A0A174LL93-F1
#
_cell.length_a   1.000
_cell.length_b   1.000
_cell.length_c   1.000
_cell.angle_alpha   90.00
_cell.angle_beta   90.00
_cell.angle_gamma   90.00
#
_symmetry.space_group_name_H-M   'P 1'
#
loop_
_entity.id
_entity.type
_entity.pdbx_description
1 polymer ?
#
loop_
_entity_poly.entity_id
_entity_poly.type
_entity_poly.pdbx_seq_one_letter_code
_entity_poly.pdbx_strand_id
1 'polypeptide(L)'
;MDLINGKALTFLRRALSEDLAPINQVEVALSMGDSFVATGLTIEDDLLSRAAKATKGYAYLVQLVGYSIWQRANLHRAKSAIVSEGDVTEGIALAEARFHDVVHEPAISGLGLNDIKYLLAMCEDKQQSKSSEIAKRMGKKTNEVSSIRAKLLQREVIQAPQRGYVQFAVPDLDIYLRENAAEILERF
;
A
#
# COMPACT_ATOMS: atom_id res chain seq x y z
N MET A 1 16.14 4.72 6.60
CA MET A 1 16.95 5.09 7.78
C MET A 1 16.52 4.17 8.91
N ASP A 2 17.43 3.40 9.51
CA ASP A 2 17.11 2.52 10.64
C ASP A 2 16.96 3.37 11.91
N LEU A 3 15.72 3.86 12.12
CA LEU A 3 15.33 4.76 13.21
C LEU A 3 15.39 4.11 14.59
N ILE A 4 15.64 2.80 14.70
CA ILE A 4 15.70 2.08 15.98
C ILE A 4 17.15 1.74 16.35
N ASN A 5 18.03 1.50 15.35
CA ASN A 5 19.43 1.09 15.59
C ASN A 5 20.48 2.22 15.54
N GLY A 6 20.08 3.47 15.30
CA GLY A 6 20.99 4.62 15.32
C GLY A 6 21.81 4.75 16.62
N LYS A 7 23.09 5.14 16.51
CA LYS A 7 24.07 5.23 17.62
C LYS A 7 23.66 6.14 18.80
N ALA A 8 22.60 6.95 18.67
CA ALA A 8 22.17 7.95 19.66
C ALA A 8 20.76 7.69 20.26
N LEU A 9 20.26 6.45 20.23
CA LEU A 9 18.84 6.17 20.48
C LEU A 9 18.56 5.18 21.63
N THR A 10 19.28 5.30 22.75
CA THR A 10 19.07 4.43 23.93
C THR A 10 17.65 4.47 24.50
N PHE A 11 16.90 5.54 24.24
CA PHE A 11 15.48 5.65 24.56
C PHE A 11 14.59 4.84 23.59
N LEU A 12 14.74 5.04 22.26
CA LEU A 12 13.94 4.30 21.26
C LEU A 12 14.23 2.80 21.24
N ARG A 13 15.41 2.37 21.68
CA ARG A 13 15.73 0.94 21.85
C ARG A 13 14.87 0.23 22.90
N ARG A 14 14.25 0.97 23.82
CA ARG A 14 13.29 0.44 24.79
C ARG A 14 11.83 0.67 24.37
N ALA A 15 11.60 1.34 23.24
CA ALA A 15 10.26 1.44 22.70
C ALA A 15 9.84 0.05 22.22
N LEU A 16 8.65 -0.36 22.62
CA LEU A 16 8.02 -1.56 22.08
C LEU A 16 7.40 -1.16 20.74
N SER A 17 7.77 -1.87 19.68
CA SER A 17 7.08 -1.79 18.40
C SER A 17 5.78 -2.59 18.51
N GLU A 18 4.66 -1.94 18.23
CA GLU A 18 3.37 -2.61 18.08
C GLU A 18 3.06 -2.73 16.59
N ASP A 19 2.74 -3.95 16.15
CA ASP A 19 2.31 -4.20 14.77
C ASP A 19 0.85 -3.79 14.62
N LEU A 20 0.61 -2.74 13.83
CA LEU A 20 -0.73 -2.27 13.54
C LEU A 20 -1.37 -3.09 12.42
N ALA A 21 -2.53 -3.67 12.70
CA ALA A 21 -3.35 -4.32 11.68
C ALA A 21 -3.97 -3.27 10.73
N PRO A 22 -4.37 -3.66 9.51
CA PRO A 22 -5.15 -2.80 8.63
C PRO A 22 -6.39 -2.26 9.35
N ILE A 23 -6.70 -0.98 9.11
CA ILE A 23 -7.86 -0.32 9.71
C ILE A 23 -9.14 -0.96 9.17
N ASN A 24 -10.11 -1.19 10.05
CA ASN A 24 -11.39 -1.77 9.68
C ASN A 24 -12.13 -0.85 8.69
N GLN A 25 -12.55 -1.40 7.55
CA GLN A 25 -13.22 -0.61 6.50
C GLN A 25 -14.56 -0.03 6.94
N VAL A 26 -15.25 -0.65 7.91
CA VAL A 26 -16.49 -0.09 8.49
C VAL A 26 -16.17 1.16 9.29
N GLU A 27 -15.11 1.13 10.10
CA GLU A 27 -14.65 2.30 10.87
C GLU A 27 -14.16 3.42 9.94
N VAL A 28 -13.47 3.06 8.85
CA VAL A 28 -13.08 4.02 7.80
C VAL A 28 -14.30 4.69 7.20
N ALA A 29 -15.34 3.93 6.80
CA ALA A 29 -16.56 4.49 6.20
C ALA A 29 -17.26 5.46 7.16
N LEU A 30 -17.41 5.08 8.44
CA LEU A 30 -18.03 5.93 9.46
C LEU A 30 -17.23 7.22 9.68
N SER A 31 -15.91 7.11 9.88
CA SER A 31 -15.03 8.26 10.10
C SER A 31 -14.97 9.19 8.88
N MET A 32 -14.97 8.64 7.66
CA MET A 32 -15.07 9.44 6.44
C MET A 32 -16.41 10.18 6.38
N GLY A 33 -17.52 9.51 6.67
CA GLY A 33 -18.85 10.12 6.70
C GLY A 33 -18.92 11.32 7.64
N ASP A 34 -18.45 11.15 8.88
CA ASP A 34 -18.35 12.23 9.87
C ASP A 34 -17.49 13.39 9.36
N SER A 35 -16.38 13.08 8.68
CA SER A 35 -15.47 14.08 8.11
C SER A 35 -16.12 14.88 6.98
N PHE A 36 -16.88 14.23 6.09
CA PHE A 36 -17.61 14.93 5.03
C PHE A 36 -18.66 15.88 5.63
N VAL A 37 -19.45 15.39 6.59
CA VAL A 37 -20.47 16.19 7.30
C VAL A 37 -19.84 17.39 7.99
N ALA A 38 -18.71 17.21 8.68
CA ALA A 38 -17.99 18.31 9.34
C ALA A 38 -17.52 19.41 8.37
N THR A 39 -17.36 19.09 7.08
CA THR A 39 -16.99 20.07 6.05
C THR A 39 -18.18 20.66 5.29
N GLY A 40 -19.41 20.29 5.67
CA GLY A 40 -20.64 20.72 5.01
C GLY A 40 -20.96 19.97 3.71
N LEU A 41 -20.38 18.78 3.52
CA LEU A 41 -20.68 17.88 2.41
C LEU A 41 -21.42 16.64 2.93
N THR A 42 -22.20 15.99 2.07
CA THR A 42 -22.88 14.73 2.39
C THR A 42 -22.60 13.71 1.31
N ILE A 43 -22.33 12.48 1.71
CA ILE A 43 -22.02 11.36 0.82
C ILE A 43 -22.91 10.18 1.19
N GLU A 44 -23.45 9.49 0.19
CA GLU A 44 -24.34 8.35 0.39
C GLU A 44 -23.57 7.11 0.90
N ASP A 45 -24.25 6.23 1.63
CA ASP A 45 -23.62 5.08 2.32
C ASP A 45 -22.94 4.10 1.36
N ASP A 46 -23.49 3.89 0.16
CA ASP A 46 -22.89 3.01 -0.86
C ASP A 46 -21.60 3.63 -1.42
N LEU A 47 -21.57 4.94 -1.62
CA LEU A 47 -20.40 5.71 -2.03
C LEU A 47 -19.32 5.73 -0.93
N LEU A 48 -19.72 5.88 0.34
CA LEU A 48 -18.82 5.73 1.49
C LEU A 48 -18.22 4.33 1.56
N SER A 49 -19.04 3.29 1.36
CA SER A 49 -18.56 1.91 1.35
C SER A 49 -17.54 1.68 0.24
N ARG A 50 -17.76 2.24 -0.96
CA ARG A 50 -16.81 2.20 -2.07
C ARG A 50 -15.51 2.93 -1.74
N ALA A 51 -15.59 4.13 -1.19
CA ALA A 51 -14.42 4.90 -0.78
C ALA A 51 -13.60 4.15 0.28
N ALA A 52 -14.26 3.62 1.32
CA ALA A 52 -13.61 2.86 2.37
C ALA A 52 -12.92 1.58 1.86
N LYS A 53 -13.56 0.85 0.93
CA LYS A 53 -12.94 -0.33 0.29
C LYS A 53 -11.68 0.03 -0.49
N ALA A 54 -11.68 1.16 -1.21
CA ALA A 54 -10.51 1.64 -1.95
C ALA A 54 -9.30 1.93 -1.04
N THR A 55 -9.53 2.19 0.25
CA THR A 55 -8.44 2.43 1.21
C THR A 55 -7.66 1.17 1.58
N LYS A 56 -8.27 -0.01 1.43
CA LYS A 56 -7.68 -1.32 1.78
C LYS A 56 -7.21 -1.40 3.25
N GLY A 57 -7.75 -0.54 4.11
CA GLY A 57 -7.35 -0.42 5.52
C GLY A 57 -5.97 0.20 5.72
N TYR A 58 -5.33 0.72 4.66
CA TYR A 58 -4.02 1.35 4.74
C TYR A 58 -4.19 2.81 5.14
N ALA A 59 -3.62 3.20 6.29
CA ALA A 59 -3.86 4.52 6.91
C ALA A 59 -3.62 5.69 5.95
N TYR A 60 -2.57 5.63 5.13
CA TYR A 60 -2.30 6.70 4.18
C TYR A 60 -3.29 6.72 2.99
N LEU A 61 -3.80 5.56 2.55
CA LEU A 61 -4.86 5.53 1.54
C LEU A 61 -6.19 6.05 2.09
N VAL A 62 -6.49 5.83 3.38
CA VAL A 62 -7.65 6.46 4.05
C VAL A 62 -7.58 7.98 3.89
N GLN A 63 -6.42 8.56 4.17
CA GLN A 63 -6.20 9.99 4.00
C GLN A 63 -6.30 10.42 2.54
N LEU A 64 -5.61 9.73 1.62
CA LEU A 64 -5.57 10.10 0.20
C LEU A 64 -6.95 10.02 -0.46
N VAL A 65 -7.67 8.91 -0.26
CA VAL A 65 -9.00 8.71 -0.85
C VAL A 65 -9.97 9.77 -0.31
N GLY A 66 -10.04 9.95 1.01
CA GLY A 66 -10.93 10.94 1.61
C GLY A 66 -10.65 12.36 1.11
N TYR A 67 -9.38 12.76 1.09
CA TYR A 67 -8.96 14.08 0.60
C TYR A 67 -9.26 14.29 -0.88
N SER A 68 -8.94 13.32 -1.74
CA SER A 68 -9.14 13.44 -3.19
C SER A 68 -10.62 13.53 -3.55
N ILE A 69 -11.48 12.72 -2.93
CA ILE A 69 -12.94 12.80 -3.13
C ILE A 69 -13.47 14.16 -2.65
N TRP A 70 -13.05 14.58 -1.46
CA TRP A 70 -13.42 15.89 -0.92
C TRP A 70 -13.01 17.03 -1.86
N GLN A 71 -11.82 16.98 -2.45
CA GLN A 71 -11.34 17.99 -3.38
C GLN A 71 -12.25 18.09 -4.61
N ARG A 72 -12.68 16.96 -5.20
CA ARG A 72 -13.59 16.93 -6.35
C ARG A 72 -14.96 17.51 -5.99
N ALA A 73 -15.55 17.04 -4.89
CA ALA A 73 -16.84 17.52 -4.42
C ALA A 73 -16.82 19.01 -4.07
N ASN A 74 -15.71 19.50 -3.51
CA ASN A 74 -15.56 20.90 -3.15
C ASN A 74 -15.58 21.85 -4.37
N LEU A 75 -15.23 21.39 -5.57
CA LEU A 75 -15.27 22.20 -6.79
C LEU A 75 -16.69 22.64 -7.17
N HIS A 76 -17.70 21.84 -6.84
CA HIS A 76 -19.09 22.12 -7.17
C HIS A 76 -19.97 22.40 -5.95
N ARG A 77 -19.38 22.50 -4.75
CA ARG A 77 -20.07 22.73 -3.47
C ARG A 77 -21.07 23.88 -3.48
N ALA A 78 -20.75 24.98 -4.16
CA ALA A 78 -21.63 26.14 -4.25
C ALA A 78 -22.97 25.82 -4.96
N LYS A 79 -23.02 24.76 -5.77
CA LYS A 79 -24.21 24.28 -6.48
C LYS A 79 -24.87 23.09 -5.77
N SER A 80 -24.09 22.18 -5.22
CA SER A 80 -24.57 20.99 -4.52
C SER A 80 -23.63 20.61 -3.38
N ALA A 81 -24.19 20.36 -2.19
CA ALA A 81 -23.43 19.82 -1.06
C ALA A 81 -23.31 18.29 -1.09
N ILE A 82 -23.92 17.63 -2.08
CA ILE A 82 -23.92 16.17 -2.21
C ILE A 82 -22.70 15.73 -3.02
N VAL A 83 -21.89 14.84 -2.46
CA VAL A 83 -20.80 14.15 -3.15
C VAL A 83 -21.40 13.20 -4.18
N SER A 84 -21.02 13.37 -5.44
CA SER A 84 -21.51 12.55 -6.54
C SER A 84 -20.68 11.27 -6.73
N GLU A 85 -21.23 10.30 -7.45
CA GLU A 85 -20.49 9.11 -7.89
C GLU A 85 -19.24 9.47 -8.72
N GLY A 86 -19.31 10.55 -9.51
CA GLY A 86 -18.18 11.06 -10.29
C GLY A 86 -17.04 11.54 -9.40
N ASP A 87 -17.35 12.28 -8.32
CA ASP A 87 -16.35 12.75 -7.35
C ASP A 87 -15.62 11.57 -6.68
N VAL A 88 -16.38 10.52 -6.34
CA VAL A 88 -15.83 9.31 -5.72
C VAL A 88 -14.93 8.56 -6.69
N THR A 89 -15.41 8.34 -7.91
CA THR A 89 -14.67 7.60 -8.94
C THR A 89 -13.37 8.32 -9.31
N GLU A 90 -13.43 9.62 -9.58
CA GLU A 90 -12.26 10.43 -9.90
C GLU A 90 -11.33 10.59 -8.69
N GLY A 91 -11.90 10.77 -7.49
CA GLY A 91 -11.13 10.91 -6.26
C GLY A 91 -10.32 9.64 -5.92
N ILE A 92 -10.90 8.46 -6.10
CA ILE A 92 -10.20 7.17 -5.93
C ILE A 92 -9.06 7.06 -6.96
N ALA A 93 -9.34 7.32 -8.24
CA ALA A 93 -8.31 7.24 -9.28
C ALA A 93 -7.14 8.21 -9.01
N LEU A 94 -7.42 9.43 -8.54
CA LEU A 94 -6.39 10.39 -8.13
C LEU A 94 -5.58 9.92 -6.92
N ALA A 95 -6.26 9.30 -5.94
CA ALA A 95 -5.60 8.75 -4.76
C ALA A 95 -4.68 7.58 -5.14
N GLU A 96 -5.13 6.67 -6.00
CA GLU A 96 -4.34 5.53 -6.50
C GLU A 96 -3.12 6.00 -7.28
N ALA A 97 -3.30 6.91 -8.25
CA ALA A 97 -2.20 7.51 -9.01
C ALA A 97 -1.14 8.13 -8.07
N ARG A 98 -1.57 8.92 -7.08
CA ARG A 98 -0.67 9.52 -6.10
C ARG A 98 0.01 8.47 -5.23
N PHE A 99 -0.69 7.40 -4.86
CA PHE A 99 -0.13 6.30 -4.07
C PHE A 99 0.98 5.56 -4.83
N HIS A 100 0.85 5.40 -6.15
CA HIS A 100 1.94 4.87 -6.98
C HIS A 100 3.21 5.71 -6.85
N ASP A 101 3.10 7.03 -7.00
CA ASP A 101 4.25 7.94 -6.98
C ASP A 101 4.94 8.02 -5.61
N VAL A 102 4.16 8.03 -4.53
CA VAL A 102 4.68 8.35 -3.19
C VAL A 102 4.85 7.14 -2.27
N VAL A 103 4.32 5.97 -2.66
CA VAL A 103 4.45 4.73 -1.86
C VAL A 103 5.06 3.60 -2.69
N HIS A 104 4.48 3.24 -3.84
CA HIS A 104 4.97 2.09 -4.61
C HIS A 104 6.38 2.30 -5.16
N GLU A 105 6.61 3.40 -5.88
CA GLU A 105 7.92 3.71 -6.46
C GLU A 105 9.00 3.83 -5.36
N PRO A 106 8.80 4.57 -4.25
CA PRO A 106 9.72 4.58 -3.12
C PRO A 106 9.96 3.22 -2.47
N ALA A 107 8.94 2.35 -2.38
CA ALA A 107 9.08 1.02 -1.78
C ALA A 107 10.12 0.17 -2.52
N ILE A 108 10.15 0.27 -3.85
CA ILE A 108 11.09 -0.48 -4.69
C ILE A 108 12.38 0.29 -5.01
N SER A 109 12.43 1.59 -4.73
CA SER A 109 13.61 2.43 -4.99
C SER A 109 14.87 1.91 -4.26
N GLY A 110 16.00 1.86 -4.95
CA GLY A 110 17.28 1.35 -4.39
C GLY A 110 17.31 -0.16 -4.11
N LEU A 111 16.30 -0.92 -4.57
CA LEU A 111 16.42 -2.37 -4.69
C LEU A 111 17.32 -2.74 -5.87
N GLY A 112 18.03 -3.86 -5.77
CA GLY A 112 18.85 -4.37 -6.88
C GLY A 112 18.03 -5.24 -7.84
N LEU A 113 18.57 -5.53 -9.02
CA LEU A 113 17.91 -6.35 -10.05
C LEU A 113 17.39 -7.70 -9.51
N ASN A 114 18.16 -8.37 -8.66
CA ASN A 114 17.74 -9.65 -8.07
C ASN A 114 16.59 -9.51 -7.07
N ASP A 115 16.49 -8.37 -6.37
CA ASP A 115 15.39 -8.08 -5.45
C ASP A 115 14.10 -7.84 -6.25
N ILE A 116 14.17 -7.05 -7.34
CA ILE A 116 13.06 -6.83 -8.27
C ILE A 116 12.59 -8.15 -8.90
N LYS A 117 13.51 -8.99 -9.38
CA LYS A 117 13.16 -10.32 -9.92
C LYS A 117 12.48 -11.20 -8.88
N TYR A 118 12.84 -11.09 -7.61
CA TYR A 118 12.16 -11.81 -6.53
C TYR A 118 10.72 -11.32 -6.36
N LEU A 119 10.49 -10.00 -6.34
CA LEU A 119 9.15 -9.42 -6.25
C LEU A 119 8.28 -9.75 -7.48
N LEU A 120 8.85 -9.72 -8.69
CA LEU A 120 8.15 -10.13 -9.91
C LEU A 120 7.79 -11.62 -9.88
N ALA A 121 8.66 -12.48 -9.35
CA ALA A 121 8.34 -13.90 -9.15
C ALA A 121 7.24 -14.13 -8.09
N MET A 122 7.05 -13.21 -7.14
CA MET A 122 5.90 -13.24 -6.22
C MET A 122 4.59 -12.85 -6.93
N CYS A 123 4.64 -11.96 -7.92
CA CYS A 123 3.45 -11.47 -8.63
C CYS A 123 2.70 -12.55 -9.44
N GLU A 124 3.31 -13.74 -9.62
CA GLU A 124 2.63 -14.90 -10.20
C GLU A 124 1.58 -15.53 -9.27
N ASP A 125 1.68 -15.27 -7.95
CA ASP A 125 0.70 -15.74 -6.97
C ASP A 125 -0.31 -14.64 -6.61
N LYS A 126 -1.52 -15.03 -6.24
CA LYS A 126 -2.61 -14.06 -5.95
C LYS A 126 -2.56 -13.41 -4.57
N GLN A 127 -1.91 -14.02 -3.58
CA GLN A 127 -1.92 -13.53 -2.20
C GLN A 127 -0.58 -13.84 -1.51
N GLN A 128 -0.37 -15.12 -1.18
CA GLN A 128 0.82 -15.58 -0.50
C GLN A 128 1.68 -16.41 -1.45
N SER A 129 2.97 -16.12 -1.46
CA SER A 129 3.97 -16.83 -2.23
C SER A 129 4.79 -17.74 -1.34
N LYS A 130 4.90 -19.01 -1.72
CA LYS A 130 5.74 -19.98 -1.02
C LYS A 130 7.21 -19.71 -1.38
N SER A 131 8.08 -19.59 -0.39
CA SER A 131 9.50 -19.25 -0.61
C SER A 131 10.23 -20.26 -1.52
N SER A 132 9.83 -21.54 -1.51
CA SER A 132 10.38 -22.55 -2.40
C SER A 132 9.98 -22.36 -3.86
N GLU A 133 8.74 -21.92 -4.13
CA GLU A 133 8.26 -21.68 -5.49
C GLU A 133 8.88 -20.41 -6.08
N ILE A 134 9.05 -19.35 -5.26
CA ILE A 134 9.79 -18.16 -5.69
C ILE A 134 11.21 -18.53 -6.10
N ALA A 135 11.93 -19.30 -5.28
CA ALA A 135 13.28 -19.75 -5.60
C ALA A 135 13.32 -20.55 -6.92
N LYS A 136 12.35 -21.45 -7.12
CA LYS A 136 12.20 -22.24 -8.34
C LYS A 136 11.97 -21.36 -9.57
N ARG A 137 11.08 -20.37 -9.51
CA ARG A 137 10.83 -19.39 -10.59
C ARG A 137 12.08 -18.59 -10.93
N MET A 138 12.87 -18.24 -9.92
CA MET A 138 14.14 -17.54 -10.11
C MET A 138 15.29 -18.44 -10.61
N GLY A 139 15.07 -19.76 -10.75
CA GLY A 139 16.12 -20.71 -11.12
C GLY A 139 17.21 -20.87 -10.05
N LYS A 140 16.88 -20.62 -8.78
CA LYS A 140 17.81 -20.63 -7.64
C LYS A 140 17.37 -21.62 -6.57
N LYS A 141 18.30 -22.02 -5.69
CA LYS A 141 17.96 -22.76 -4.47
C LYS A 141 17.40 -21.82 -3.40
N THR A 142 16.59 -22.35 -2.50
CA THR A 142 15.94 -21.55 -1.43
C THR A 142 16.95 -20.78 -0.57
N ASN A 143 18.12 -21.37 -0.28
CA ASN A 143 19.18 -20.72 0.50
C ASN A 143 19.80 -19.51 -0.23
N GLU A 144 19.79 -19.50 -1.57
CA GLU A 144 20.34 -18.41 -2.38
C GLU A 144 19.42 -17.17 -2.41
N VAL A 145 18.12 -17.36 -2.15
CA VAL A 145 17.15 -16.24 -2.08
C VAL A 145 16.84 -15.80 -0.64
N SER A 146 17.38 -16.49 0.36
CA SER A 146 17.16 -16.16 1.78
C SER A 146 17.62 -14.76 2.15
N SER A 147 18.76 -14.30 1.61
CA SER A 147 19.28 -12.95 1.86
C SER A 147 18.41 -11.87 1.22
N ILE A 148 17.91 -12.11 0.01
CA ILE A 148 16.95 -11.24 -0.69
C ILE A 148 15.66 -11.13 0.14
N ARG A 149 15.11 -12.27 0.56
CA ARG A 149 13.93 -12.32 1.43
C ARG A 149 14.14 -11.53 2.73
N ALA A 150 15.26 -11.74 3.42
CA ALA A 150 15.57 -11.04 4.67
C ALA A 150 15.67 -9.52 4.47
N LYS A 151 16.30 -9.08 3.37
CA LYS A 151 16.39 -7.67 3.01
C LYS A 151 15.01 -7.06 2.71
N LEU A 152 14.16 -7.75 1.96
CA LEU A 152 12.82 -7.27 1.60
C LEU A 152 11.88 -7.21 2.82
N LEU A 153 12.03 -8.14 3.78
CA LEU A 153 11.35 -8.08 5.08
C LEU A 153 11.82 -6.90 5.91
N GLN A 154 13.13 -6.69 6.01
CA GLN A 154 13.71 -5.55 6.74
C GLN A 154 13.27 -4.20 6.15
N ARG A 155 13.07 -4.14 4.83
CA ARG A 155 12.56 -2.96 4.14
C ARG A 155 11.04 -2.83 4.17
N GLU A 156 10.33 -3.78 4.80
CA GLU A 156 8.87 -3.80 4.88
C GLU A 156 8.18 -3.75 3.50
N VAL A 157 8.85 -4.26 2.47
CA VAL A 157 8.24 -4.41 1.13
C VAL A 157 7.38 -5.67 1.10
N ILE A 158 7.81 -6.69 1.84
CA ILE A 158 7.09 -7.95 2.04
C ILE A 158 6.96 -8.22 3.53
N GLN A 159 6.04 -9.11 3.88
CA GLN A 159 5.81 -9.62 5.23
C GLN A 159 5.67 -11.16 5.20
N ALA A 160 5.85 -11.80 6.35
CA ALA A 160 5.84 -13.27 6.47
C ALA A 160 4.78 -13.74 7.48
N PRO A 161 3.49 -13.76 7.10
CA PRO A 161 2.38 -14.09 8.01
C PRO A 161 2.39 -15.56 8.46
N GLN A 162 3.03 -16.44 7.67
CA GLN A 162 3.14 -17.87 7.97
C GLN A 162 4.54 -18.37 7.62
N ARG A 163 5.03 -19.36 8.38
CA ARG A 163 6.32 -20.02 8.13
C ARG A 163 6.40 -20.54 6.69
N GLY A 164 7.42 -20.10 5.94
CA GLY A 164 7.69 -20.52 4.57
C GLY A 164 6.91 -19.74 3.49
N TYR A 165 6.05 -18.81 3.89
CA TYR A 165 5.27 -17.95 3.01
C TYR A 165 5.65 -16.48 3.19
N VAL A 166 5.45 -15.71 2.13
CA VAL A 166 5.57 -14.26 2.12
C VAL A 166 4.42 -13.66 1.34
N GLN A 167 4.05 -12.42 1.64
CA GLN A 167 3.10 -11.62 0.86
C GLN A 167 3.59 -10.17 0.82
N PHE A 168 3.07 -9.38 -0.10
CA PHE A 168 3.35 -7.94 -0.10
C PHE A 168 2.84 -7.29 1.19
N ALA A 169 3.63 -6.36 1.72
CA ALA A 169 3.23 -5.55 2.88
C ALA A 169 2.52 -4.26 2.44
N VAL A 170 2.84 -3.76 1.25
CA VAL A 170 2.20 -2.61 0.62
C VAL A 170 1.03 -3.10 -0.26
N PRO A 171 -0.19 -2.57 -0.10
CA PRO A 171 -1.33 -2.91 -0.94
C PRO A 171 -1.03 -2.66 -2.42
N ASP A 172 -1.49 -3.54 -3.32
CA ASP A 172 -1.39 -3.42 -4.79
C ASP A 172 0.01 -3.28 -5.39
N LEU A 173 1.06 -3.49 -4.59
CA LEU A 173 2.41 -3.45 -5.10
C LEU A 173 2.63 -4.52 -6.19
N ASP A 174 1.93 -5.65 -6.12
CA ASP A 174 1.94 -6.68 -7.16
C ASP A 174 1.33 -6.21 -8.49
N ILE A 175 0.27 -5.40 -8.44
CA ILE A 175 -0.37 -4.81 -9.61
C ILE A 175 0.60 -3.82 -10.24
N TYR A 176 1.13 -2.90 -9.41
CA TYR A 176 2.10 -1.90 -9.86
C TYR A 176 3.33 -2.53 -10.50
N LEU A 177 3.90 -3.57 -9.88
CA LEU A 177 5.05 -4.29 -10.42
C LEU A 177 4.75 -4.96 -11.77
N ARG A 178 3.55 -5.55 -11.94
CA ARG A 178 3.15 -6.20 -13.20
C ARG A 178 2.95 -5.20 -14.33
N GLU A 179 2.30 -4.07 -14.04
CA GLU A 179 2.01 -3.03 -15.03
C GLU A 179 3.27 -2.29 -15.48
N ASN A 180 4.26 -2.15 -14.60
CA ASN A 180 5.49 -1.39 -14.86
C ASN A 180 6.73 -2.28 -15.01
N ALA A 181 6.56 -3.60 -15.19
CA ALA A 181 7.66 -4.56 -15.16
C ALA A 181 8.78 -4.24 -16.17
N ALA A 182 8.41 -3.86 -17.41
CA ALA A 182 9.37 -3.54 -18.45
C ALA A 182 10.21 -2.30 -18.09
N GLU A 183 9.55 -1.20 -17.73
CA GLU A 183 10.21 0.04 -17.33
C GLU A 183 11.11 -0.15 -16.11
N ILE A 184 10.63 -0.87 -15.09
CA ILE A 184 11.42 -1.13 -13.87
C ILE A 184 12.68 -1.93 -14.21
N LEU A 185 12.58 -2.93 -15.09
CA LEU A 185 13.73 -3.76 -15.47
C LEU A 185 14.75 -3.01 -16.34
N GLU A 186 14.34 -2.02 -17.12
CA GLU A 186 15.23 -1.16 -17.92
C GLU A 186 16.13 -0.26 -17.07
N ARG A 187 15.80 -0.07 -15.78
CA ARG A 187 16.61 0.75 -14.85
C ARG A 187 17.89 0.05 -14.37
N PHE A 188 18.15 -1.19 -14.78
CA PHE A 188 19.26 -2.04 -14.33
C PHE A 188 20.13 -2.54 -15.49
#